data_AF-A0A8I1ZYL5-F1
#
_entry.id   AF-A0A8I1ZYL5-F1
#
_cell.length_a   1.000
_cell.length_b   1.000
_cell.length_c   1.000
_cell.angle_alpha   90.00
_cell.angle_beta   90.00
_cell.angle_gamma   90.00
#
_symmetry.space_group_name_H-M   'P 1'
#
loop_
_entity.id
_entity.type
_entity.pdbx_description
1 polymer ?
#
loop_
_entity_poly.entity_id
_entity_poly.type
_entity_poly.pdbx_seq_one_letter_code
_entity_poly.pdbx_strand_id
1 'polypeptide(L)'
;MEKVYVTVKKNAQQRNAKHLLTIILLSAIFIIVTLHMRGEYNGIREELIESLKRERAVTEVNNKLKMELSVITRARYIELKANERLGLKKPKEEEVLVLR
;
A
#
# COMPACT_ATOMS: atom_id res chain seq x y z
N MET A 1 -10.86 -17.23 -72.62
CA MET A 1 -10.27 -17.77 -71.37
C MET A 1 -10.09 -16.70 -70.27
N GLU A 2 -10.84 -15.60 -70.26
CA GLU A 2 -10.62 -14.48 -69.32
C GLU A 2 -11.29 -14.59 -67.96
N LYS A 3 -12.40 -15.34 -67.85
CA LYS A 3 -13.21 -15.37 -66.63
C LYS A 3 -12.46 -15.95 -65.42
N VAL A 4 -11.50 -16.85 -65.63
CA VAL A 4 -10.76 -17.51 -64.54
C VAL A 4 -9.82 -16.54 -63.83
N TYR A 5 -9.15 -15.64 -64.56
CA TYR A 5 -8.19 -14.68 -63.98
C TYR A 5 -8.85 -13.66 -63.05
N VAL A 6 -10.06 -13.20 -63.38
CA VAL A 6 -10.79 -12.20 -62.58
C VAL A 6 -11.24 -12.78 -61.24
N THR A 7 -11.66 -14.05 -61.22
CA THR A 7 -12.09 -14.73 -59.99
C THR A 7 -10.91 -14.99 -59.04
N VAL A 8 -9.75 -15.36 -59.58
CA VAL A 8 -8.52 -15.59 -58.78
C VAL A 8 -8.05 -14.29 -58.11
N LYS A 9 -8.06 -13.16 -58.83
CA LYS A 9 -7.64 -11.85 -58.29
C LYS A 9 -8.60 -11.35 -57.19
N LYS A 10 -9.92 -11.51 -57.37
CA LYS A 10 -10.92 -11.17 -56.34
C LYS A 10 -10.77 -12.03 -55.08
N ASN A 11 -10.52 -13.34 -55.23
CA ASN A 11 -10.32 -14.25 -54.09
C ASN A 11 -9.05 -13.92 -53.30
N ALA A 12 -7.94 -13.58 -53.97
CA ALA A 12 -6.69 -13.17 -53.32
C ALA A 12 -6.86 -11.85 -52.55
N GLN A 13 -7.52 -10.86 -53.15
CA GLN A 13 -7.78 -9.56 -52.52
C GLN A 13 -8.74 -9.69 -51.33
N GLN A 14 -9.79 -10.52 -51.43
CA GLN A 14 -10.72 -10.79 -50.34
C GLN A 14 -10.07 -11.55 -49.19
N ARG A 15 -9.14 -12.48 -49.47
CA ARG A 15 -8.36 -13.19 -48.45
C ARG A 15 -7.43 -12.24 -47.67
N ASN A 16 -6.76 -11.31 -48.36
CA ASN A 16 -5.92 -10.30 -47.71
C ASN A 16 -6.73 -9.31 -46.85
N ALA A 17 -7.91 -8.88 -47.33
CA ALA A 17 -8.81 -8.04 -46.54
C ALA A 17 -9.30 -8.74 -45.26
N LYS A 18 -9.63 -10.04 -45.34
CA LYS A 18 -9.99 -10.85 -44.17
C LYS A 18 -8.83 -10.95 -43.16
N HIS A 19 -7.60 -11.17 -43.63
CA HIS A 19 -6.43 -11.21 -42.76
C HIS A 19 -6.16 -9.86 -42.08
N LEU A 20 -6.28 -8.73 -42.79
CA LEU A 20 -6.16 -7.40 -42.21
C LEU A 20 -7.23 -7.15 -41.14
N LEU A 21 -8.48 -7.51 -41.41
CA LEU A 21 -9.57 -7.39 -40.43
C LEU A 21 -9.32 -8.25 -39.18
N THR A 22 -8.80 -9.46 -39.33
CA THR A 22 -8.46 -10.30 -38.18
C THR A 22 -7.32 -9.71 -37.34
N ILE A 23 -6.32 -9.10 -37.97
CA ILE A 23 -5.22 -8.43 -37.25
C ILE A 23 -5.75 -7.23 -36.47
N ILE A 24 -6.62 -6.41 -37.09
CA ILE A 24 -7.24 -5.27 -36.43
C ILE A 24 -8.07 -5.74 -35.24
N LEU A 25 -8.89 -6.77 -35.41
CA LEU A 25 -9.70 -7.33 -34.33
C LEU A 25 -8.84 -7.82 -33.16
N LEU A 26 -7.78 -8.57 -33.45
CA LEU A 26 -6.85 -9.05 -32.41
C LEU A 26 -6.14 -7.91 -31.70
N SER A 27 -5.72 -6.87 -32.43
CA SER A 27 -5.09 -5.68 -31.84
C SER A 27 -6.06 -4.92 -30.94
N ALA A 28 -7.34 -4.80 -31.31
CA ALA A 28 -8.36 -4.15 -30.50
C ALA A 28 -8.63 -4.93 -29.21
N ILE A 29 -8.74 -6.26 -29.28
CA ILE A 29 -8.89 -7.12 -28.10
C ILE A 29 -7.70 -6.96 -27.17
N PHE A 30 -6.47 -6.95 -27.71
CA PHE A 30 -5.26 -6.76 -26.91
C PHE A 30 -5.28 -5.41 -26.17
N ILE A 31 -5.64 -4.32 -26.86
CA ILE A 31 -5.76 -3.00 -26.24
C ILE A 31 -6.78 -3.03 -25.10
N ILE A 32 -7.96 -3.60 -25.32
CA ILE A 32 -9.00 -3.70 -24.28
C ILE A 32 -8.48 -4.45 -23.04
N VAL A 33 -7.81 -5.59 -23.23
CA VAL A 33 -7.24 -6.38 -22.12
C VAL A 33 -6.19 -5.57 -21.36
N THR A 34 -5.28 -4.89 -22.08
CA THR A 34 -4.23 -4.09 -21.43
C THR A 34 -4.80 -2.90 -20.63
N LEU A 35 -5.85 -2.25 -21.13
CA LEU A 35 -6.53 -1.18 -20.40
C LEU A 35 -7.21 -1.71 -19.14
N HIS A 36 -7.86 -2.88 -19.24
CA HIS A 36 -8.53 -3.47 -18.09
C HIS A 36 -7.54 -3.91 -17.00
N MET A 37 -6.45 -4.58 -17.39
CA MET A 37 -5.33 -4.92 -16.51
C MET A 37 -4.74 -3.69 -15.82
N ARG A 38 -4.57 -2.58 -16.57
CA ARG A 38 -4.04 -1.33 -16.02
C ARG A 38 -4.99 -0.69 -15.01
N GLY A 39 -6.30 -0.75 -15.25
CA GLY A 39 -7.31 -0.23 -14.33
C GLY A 39 -7.29 -0.96 -12.98
N GLU A 40 -7.36 -2.30 -13.02
CA GLU A 40 -7.31 -3.15 -11.82
C GLU A 40 -5.97 -3.00 -11.08
N TYR A 41 -4.85 -2.98 -11.82
CA TYR A 41 -3.53 -2.82 -11.23
C TYR A 41 -3.37 -1.48 -10.49
N ASN A 42 -3.90 -0.40 -11.07
CA ASN A 42 -3.86 0.91 -10.42
C ASN A 42 -4.70 0.93 -9.14
N GLY A 43 -5.90 0.35 -9.16
CA GLY A 43 -6.76 0.27 -7.97
C GLY A 43 -6.12 -0.53 -6.83
N ILE A 44 -5.60 -1.73 -7.13
CA ILE A 44 -4.90 -2.57 -6.14
C ILE A 44 -3.68 -1.85 -5.59
N ARG A 45 -2.93 -1.14 -6.45
CA ARG A 45 -1.75 -0.38 -6.03
C ARG A 45 -2.10 0.78 -5.11
N GLU A 46 -3.19 1.49 -5.37
CA GLU A 46 -3.69 2.57 -4.50
C GLU A 46 -4.14 2.03 -3.15
N GLU A 47 -4.90 0.93 -3.12
CA GLU A 47 -5.33 0.27 -1.89
C GLU A 47 -4.12 -0.24 -1.07
N LEU A 48 -3.10 -0.80 -1.75
CA LEU A 48 -1.85 -1.20 -1.10
C LEU A 48 -1.10 0.00 -0.50
N ILE A 49 -1.04 1.12 -1.21
CA ILE A 49 -0.39 2.34 -0.69
C ILE A 49 -1.16 2.86 0.54
N GLU A 50 -2.49 2.86 0.50
CA GLU A 50 -3.30 3.33 1.60
C GLU A 50 -3.18 2.44 2.83
N SER A 51 -3.24 1.12 2.66
CA SER A 51 -3.03 0.16 3.76
C SER A 51 -1.66 0.30 4.41
N LEU A 52 -0.58 0.40 3.61
CA LEU A 52 0.77 0.65 4.13
C LEU A 52 0.88 1.99 4.89
N LYS A 53 0.19 3.03 4.42
CA LYS A 53 0.15 4.32 5.12
C LYS A 53 -0.53 4.22 6.48
N ARG A 54 -1.66 3.49 6.56
CA ARG A 54 -2.36 3.23 7.83
C ARG A 54 -1.50 2.40 8.78
N GLU A 55 -0.84 1.37 8.28
CA GLU A 55 0.04 0.52 9.09
C GLU A 55 1.21 1.31 9.69
N ARG A 56 1.84 2.19 8.91
CA ARG A 56 2.87 3.11 9.41
C ARG A 56 2.34 4.03 10.51
N ALA A 57 1.16 4.63 10.32
CA ALA A 57 0.57 5.51 11.32
C ALA A 57 0.29 4.78 12.64
N VAL A 58 -0.24 3.55 12.58
CA VAL A 58 -0.46 2.71 13.77
C VAL A 58 0.87 2.35 14.43
N THR A 59 1.89 2.02 13.66
CA THR A 59 3.22 1.67 14.17
C THR A 59 3.87 2.85 14.89
N GLU A 60 3.75 4.06 14.34
CA GLU A 60 4.25 5.29 14.94
C GLU A 60 3.57 5.58 16.28
N VAL A 61 2.23 5.50 16.32
CA VAL A 61 1.46 5.67 17.56
C VAL A 61 1.83 4.61 18.59
N ASN A 62 1.97 3.35 18.17
CA ASN A 62 2.36 2.25 19.06
C ASN A 62 3.76 2.49 19.67
N ASN A 63 4.72 2.93 18.86
CA ASN A 63 6.06 3.26 19.33
C ASN A 63 6.03 4.43 20.32
N LYS A 64 5.24 5.48 20.03
CA LYS A 64 5.06 6.61 20.96
C LYS A 64 4.47 6.16 22.29
N LEU A 65 3.42 5.35 22.27
CA LEU A 65 2.80 4.78 23.47
C LEU A 65 3.77 3.90 24.26
N LYS A 66 4.57 3.06 23.59
CA LYS A 66 5.62 2.26 24.25
C LYS A 66 6.65 3.14 24.94
N MET A 67 7.08 4.23 24.30
CA MET A 67 8.00 5.18 24.90
C MET A 67 7.38 5.84 26.14
N GLU A 68 6.16 6.37 26.05
CA GLU A 68 5.44 6.98 27.17
C GLU A 68 5.26 5.98 28.34
N LEU A 69 4.82 4.76 28.04
CA LEU A 69 4.70 3.68 29.03
C LEU A 69 6.04 3.32 29.66
N SER A 70 7.14 3.30 28.91
CA SER A 70 8.46 3.01 29.46
C SER A 70 8.91 4.06 30.47
N VAL A 71 8.62 5.34 30.21
CA VAL A 71 8.94 6.45 31.10
C VAL A 71 8.11 6.33 32.39
N ILE A 72 6.80 6.13 32.26
CA ILE A 72 5.89 5.97 33.42
C ILE A 72 6.31 4.76 34.26
N THR A 73 6.58 3.63 33.62
CA THR A 73 6.96 2.39 34.30
C THR A 73 8.30 2.55 35.03
N ARG A 74 9.27 3.23 34.41
CA ARG A 74 10.56 3.51 35.04
C ARG A 74 10.41 4.42 36.26
N ALA A 75 9.62 5.48 36.17
CA ALA A 75 9.33 6.36 37.29
C ALA A 75 8.66 5.59 38.45
N ARG A 76 7.64 4.80 38.13
CA ARG A 76 6.92 3.97 39.11
C ARG A 76 7.81 2.90 39.75
N TYR A 77 8.71 2.30 38.97
CA TYR A 77 9.67 1.30 39.48
C TYR A 77 10.68 1.92 40.45
N ILE A 78 11.12 3.16 40.18
CA ILE A 78 12.01 3.90 41.09
C ILE A 78 11.26 4.26 42.39
N GLU A 79 10.02 4.75 42.30
CA GLU A 79 9.17 5.04 43.47
C GLU A 79 8.96 3.78 44.33
N LEU A 80 8.67 2.64 43.68
CA LEU A 80 8.48 1.36 44.36
C LEU A 80 9.76 0.87 45.04
N LYS A 81 10.92 0.95 44.36
CA LYS A 81 12.21 0.60 44.96
C LYS A 81 12.60 1.50 46.12
N ALA A 82 12.34 2.81 46.03
CA ALA A 82 12.63 3.77 47.09
C ALA A 82 11.77 3.48 48.33
N ASN A 83 10.49 3.15 48.13
CA ASN A 83 9.61 2.79 49.23
C ASN A 83 9.99 1.43 49.86
N GLU A 84 10.18 0.38 49.05
CA GLU A 84 10.45 -0.96 49.58
C GLU A 84 11.84 -1.13 50.19
N ARG A 85 12.88 -0.55 49.58
CA ARG A 85 14.27 -0.75 50.02
C ARG A 85 14.76 0.31 51.00
N LEU A 86 14.27 1.54 50.86
CA LEU A 86 14.74 2.68 51.64
C LEU A 86 13.66 3.22 52.60
N GLY A 87 12.44 2.68 52.57
CA GLY A 87 11.33 3.14 53.41
C GLY A 87 10.88 4.57 53.09
N LEU A 88 11.30 5.12 51.94
CA LEU A 88 11.07 6.52 51.60
C LEU A 88 9.60 6.72 51.21
N LYS A 89 8.93 7.60 51.95
CA LYS A 89 7.57 8.06 51.62
C LYS A 89 7.66 9.24 50.66
N LYS A 90 6.62 9.38 49.84
CA LYS A 90 6.49 10.54 48.95
C LYS A 90 6.47 11.82 49.78
N PRO A 91 7.36 12.79 49.52
CA PRO A 91 7.45 14.01 50.32
C PRO A 91 6.17 14.84 50.21
N LYS A 92 5.80 15.53 51.28
CA LYS A 92 4.68 16.50 51.25
C LYS A 92 5.12 17.76 50.50
N GLU A 93 4.18 18.49 49.89
CA GLU A 93 4.49 19.72 49.12
C GLU A 93 5.25 20.77 49.94
N GLU A 94 5.05 20.79 51.26
CA GLU A 94 5.73 21.67 52.21
C GLU A 94 7.22 21.33 52.43
N GLU A 95 7.66 20.10 52.10
CA GLU A 95 9.01 19.58 52.36
C GLU A 95 9.92 19.62 51.11
N VAL A 96 9.40 20.07 49.96
CA VAL A 96 10.14 20.08 48.69
C VAL A 96 11.00 21.35 48.57
N LEU A 97 12.28 21.24 48.91
CA LEU A 97 13.28 22.27 48.63
C LEU A 97 13.84 22.12 47.21
N VAL A 98 13.49 23.05 46.32
CA VAL A 98 14.07 23.14 44.98
C VAL A 98 15.40 23.88 45.08
N LEU A 99 16.51 23.15 45.06
CA LEU A 99 17.84 23.75 44.91
C LEU A 99 18.01 24.20 43.45
N ARG A 100 18.34 25.47 43.26
CA ARG A 100 18.51 26.13 41.96
C ARG A 100 19.99 26.22 41.59
#